data_AF-A0A323U6X5-F1
#
_entry.id   AF-A0A323U6X5-F1
#
_cell.length_a   1.000
_cell.length_b   1.000
_cell.length_c   1.000
_cell.angle_alpha   90.00
_cell.angle_beta   90.00
_cell.angle_gamma   90.00
#
_symmetry.space_group_name_H-M   'P 1'
#
loop_
_entity.id
_entity.type
_entity.pdbx_description
1 polymer ?
#
loop_
_entity_poly.entity_id
_entity_poly.type
_entity_poly.pdbx_seq_one_letter_code
_entity_poly.pdbx_strand_id
1 'polypeptide(L)'
;MRLIIKASALIPVKKVVHRKGKTHVQTYHVRPPEEKLVSGLGISEFKLPPPPTYPATAGGRTRQKLDEIAKSFEHKFTALFEEIEGLRQRVDSDPSGKVIEQLGRAEYRLQALKAYYSEQLMDALAAEDGPVLGHPFFDKRNLGETEIPPFPEDQRNRTLKGFEFVCDLVSPKALEYFSVSIRPRTPEESPHQREGAIYVTPEDFPSTVAHELGHVLHDLIPGANERILEWYHRRTADSSPTWITTESWPGYQANPDHFFHPYVGRIYTRRVNGVIHEFLGREVLSMGIEALYENPVAFARKDPDHFDLVISLLRGEAS
;
A
#
# COMPACT_ATOMS: atom_id res chain seq x y z
N MET A 1 15.43 22.82 24.34
CA MET A 1 14.42 23.76 23.79
C MET A 1 13.29 22.92 23.19
N ARG A 2 12.13 22.81 23.88
CA ARG A 2 11.00 21.98 23.41
C ARG A 2 10.23 22.77 22.34
N LEU A 3 10.25 22.29 21.09
CA LEU A 3 9.36 22.79 20.05
C LEU A 3 7.93 22.35 20.39
N ILE A 4 7.09 23.30 20.80
CA ILE A 4 5.65 23.09 20.89
C ILE A 4 5.11 23.26 19.46
N ILE A 5 4.76 22.17 18.81
CA ILE A 5 4.03 22.22 17.53
C ILE A 5 2.63 22.72 17.86
N LYS A 6 2.36 23.99 17.58
CA LYS A 6 1.02 24.57 17.69
C LYS A 6 0.13 23.92 16.64
N ALA A 7 -1.11 23.61 17.03
CA ALA A 7 -2.15 23.07 16.16
C ALA A 7 -2.21 23.85 14.82
N SER A 8 -2.18 23.11 13.70
CA SER A 8 -2.22 23.68 12.35
C SER A 8 -3.43 24.60 12.18
N ALA A 9 -3.17 25.85 11.80
CA ALA A 9 -4.22 26.82 11.57
C ALA A 9 -5.12 26.37 10.42
N LEU A 10 -6.44 26.46 10.60
CA LEU A 10 -7.41 26.18 9.55
C LEU A 10 -7.23 27.16 8.39
N ILE A 11 -7.27 26.67 7.15
CA ILE A 11 -7.13 27.50 5.96
C ILE A 11 -8.51 28.04 5.58
N PRO A 12 -8.71 29.37 5.50
CA PRO A 12 -9.97 29.93 5.06
C PRO A 12 -10.11 29.79 3.52
N VAL A 13 -11.10 29.02 3.09
CA VAL A 13 -11.48 28.84 1.68
C VAL A 13 -12.78 29.60 1.41
N LYS A 14 -12.76 30.50 0.42
CA LYS A 14 -13.94 31.29 0.02
C LYS A 14 -14.66 30.59 -1.14
N LYS A 15 -15.92 30.24 -0.94
CA LYS A 15 -16.82 29.76 -1.99
C LYS A 15 -17.80 30.86 -2.37
N VAL A 16 -17.82 31.21 -3.66
CA VAL A 16 -18.82 32.13 -4.21
C VAL A 16 -20.07 31.33 -4.55
N VAL A 17 -21.20 31.71 -3.97
CA VAL A 17 -22.50 31.07 -4.19
C VAL A 17 -23.47 32.13 -4.71
N HIS A 18 -24.02 31.88 -5.90
CA HIS A 18 -25.08 32.73 -6.46
C HIS A 18 -26.44 32.16 -6.08
N ARG A 19 -27.24 32.92 -5.34
CA ARG A 19 -28.60 32.51 -4.95
C ARG A 19 -29.56 33.69 -5.12
N LYS A 20 -30.63 33.50 -5.90
CA LYS A 20 -31.65 34.52 -6.20
C LYS A 20 -31.09 35.84 -6.74
N GLY A 21 -30.15 35.77 -7.69
CA GLY A 21 -29.56 36.96 -8.31
C GLY A 21 -28.62 37.77 -7.41
N LYS A 22 -28.29 37.26 -6.20
CA LYS A 22 -27.29 37.86 -5.30
C LYS A 22 -26.07 36.96 -5.18
N THR A 23 -24.90 37.58 -5.17
CA THR A 23 -23.61 36.92 -4.94
C THR A 23 -23.33 36.87 -3.45
N HIS A 24 -23.18 35.68 -2.90
CA HIS A 24 -22.78 35.44 -1.51
C HIS A 24 -21.39 34.82 -1.49
N VAL A 25 -20.51 35.31 -0.61
CA VAL A 25 -19.20 34.68 -0.34
C VAL A 25 -19.31 33.96 0.98
N GLN A 26 -19.26 32.63 0.96
CA GLN A 26 -19.16 31.81 2.17
C GLN A 26 -17.70 31.45 2.42
N THR A 27 -17.21 31.74 3.62
CA THR A 27 -15.87 31.33 4.07
C THR A 27 -16.00 30.04 4.86
N TYR A 28 -15.30 29.00 4.44
CA TYR A 28 -15.19 27.73 5.16
C TYR A 28 -13.76 27.57 5.64
N HIS A 29 -13.60 26.94 6.80
CA HIS A 29 -12.30 26.64 7.37
C HIS A 29 -12.00 25.18 7.05
N VAL A 30 -11.11 24.95 6.09
CA VAL A 30 -10.70 23.60 5.70
C VAL A 30 -9.47 23.24 6.51
N ARG A 31 -9.53 22.11 7.21
CA ARG A 31 -8.34 21.54 7.84
C ARG A 31 -7.45 21.04 6.70
N PRO A 32 -6.18 21.46 6.58
CA PRO A 32 -5.28 20.84 5.62
C PRO A 32 -5.32 19.31 5.84
N PRO A 33 -5.28 18.50 4.77
CA PRO A 33 -5.19 17.06 4.92
C PRO A 33 -4.05 16.75 5.88
N GLU A 34 -4.29 15.88 6.87
CA GLU A 34 -3.27 15.52 7.86
C GLU A 34 -2.01 15.03 7.13
N GLU A 35 -0.90 15.74 7.32
CA GLU A 35 0.41 15.56 6.69
C GLU A 35 1.06 14.18 6.93
N LYS A 36 0.37 13.23 7.56
CA LYS A 36 0.86 11.85 7.71
C LYS A 36 0.71 11.00 6.46
N LEU A 37 -0.01 11.47 5.43
CA LEU A 37 0.01 10.85 4.11
C LEU A 37 1.09 11.50 3.24
N VAL A 38 2.06 10.67 2.83
CA VAL A 38 3.12 10.95 1.85
C VAL A 38 4.44 11.54 2.39
N SER A 39 4.86 11.18 3.61
CA SER A 39 6.31 11.21 3.92
C SER A 39 7.08 10.08 3.20
N GLY A 40 6.39 9.03 2.73
CA GLY A 40 6.99 7.90 2.01
C GLY A 40 7.30 8.15 0.52
N LEU A 41 6.83 9.27 -0.07
CA LEU A 41 7.35 9.76 -1.35
C LEU A 41 8.07 11.07 -1.08
N GLY A 42 9.18 10.99 -0.33
CA GLY A 42 10.05 12.13 -0.10
C GLY A 42 10.31 12.85 -1.42
N ILE A 43 10.05 14.16 -1.44
CA ILE A 43 10.21 15.05 -2.61
C ILE A 43 11.66 14.99 -3.16
N SER A 44 12.61 14.56 -2.31
CA SER A 44 14.02 14.35 -2.65
C SER A 44 14.37 13.00 -3.29
N GLU A 45 13.45 12.04 -3.34
CA GLU A 45 13.77 10.64 -3.69
C GLU A 45 13.06 10.09 -4.93
N PHE A 46 12.42 10.93 -5.75
CA PHE A 46 11.93 10.48 -7.07
C PHE A 46 13.06 10.22 -8.08
N LYS A 47 14.33 10.17 -7.64
CA LYS A 47 15.41 9.55 -8.42
C LYS A 47 15.32 8.04 -8.26
N LEU A 48 14.50 7.47 -9.12
CA LEU A 48 14.42 6.03 -9.24
C LEU A 48 15.77 5.47 -9.69
N PRO A 49 16.25 4.35 -9.11
CA PRO A 49 17.44 3.69 -9.62
C PRO A 49 17.19 3.24 -11.07
N PRO A 50 18.26 3.12 -11.90
CA PRO A 50 18.10 2.68 -13.28
C PRO A 50 17.42 1.31 -13.35
N PRO A 51 16.60 1.07 -14.39
CA PRO A 51 15.92 -0.20 -14.60
C PRO A 51 16.95 -1.34 -14.72
N PRO A 52 16.82 -2.44 -13.96
CA PRO A 52 17.59 -3.65 -14.23
C PRO A 52 17.12 -4.33 -15.53
N THR A 53 17.92 -5.25 -16.07
CA THR A 53 17.47 -6.16 -17.13
C THR A 53 16.54 -7.22 -16.55
N TYR A 54 15.35 -7.39 -17.12
CA TYR A 54 14.35 -8.33 -16.62
C TYR A 54 14.42 -9.70 -17.32
N PRO A 55 14.33 -10.82 -16.59
CA PRO A 55 14.13 -12.14 -17.20
C PRO A 55 12.75 -12.24 -17.86
N ALA A 56 12.58 -13.14 -18.84
CA ALA A 56 11.31 -13.37 -19.54
C ALA A 56 10.30 -14.22 -18.72
N THR A 57 10.16 -13.92 -17.42
CA THR A 57 9.15 -14.51 -16.54
C THR A 57 7.90 -13.62 -16.49
N ALA A 58 6.78 -14.12 -15.98
CA ALA A 58 5.57 -13.32 -15.77
C ALA A 58 5.86 -12.07 -14.92
N GLY A 59 6.56 -12.23 -13.79
CA GLY A 59 7.02 -11.11 -12.97
C GLY A 59 7.97 -10.17 -13.73
N GLY A 60 8.87 -10.70 -14.56
CA GLY A 60 9.75 -9.89 -15.41
C GLY A 60 9.04 -9.00 -16.42
N ARG A 61 8.02 -9.52 -17.12
CA ARG A 61 7.19 -8.71 -18.04
C ARG A 61 6.39 -7.65 -17.28
N THR A 62 5.81 -8.01 -16.14
CA THR A 62 5.08 -7.07 -15.29
C THR A 62 5.99 -5.93 -14.81
N ARG A 63 7.21 -6.24 -14.35
CA ARG A 63 8.19 -5.21 -13.95
C ARG A 63 8.56 -4.30 -15.10
N GLN A 64 8.80 -4.85 -16.30
CA GLN A 64 9.09 -4.04 -17.48
C GLN A 64 7.96 -3.03 -17.73
N LYS A 65 6.70 -3.48 -17.69
CA LYS A 65 5.54 -2.61 -17.89
C LYS A 65 5.41 -1.54 -16.80
N LEU A 66 5.60 -1.90 -15.53
CA LEU A 66 5.62 -0.94 -14.42
C LEU A 66 6.70 0.13 -14.62
N ASP A 67 7.88 -0.27 -15.08
CA ASP A 67 8.99 0.64 -15.35
C ASP A 67 8.74 1.57 -16.53
N GLU A 68 8.12 1.08 -17.60
CA GLU A 68 7.67 1.89 -18.74
C GLU A 68 6.66 2.95 -18.30
N ILE A 69 5.69 2.57 -17.47
CA ILE A 69 4.71 3.50 -16.89
C ILE A 69 5.43 4.52 -16.01
N ALA A 70 6.30 4.10 -15.10
CA ALA A 70 7.07 4.98 -14.23
C ALA A 70 7.85 6.05 -15.02
N LYS A 71 8.59 5.63 -16.06
CA LYS A 71 9.33 6.54 -16.94
C LYS A 71 8.41 7.52 -17.68
N SER A 72 7.23 7.08 -18.09
CA SER A 72 6.27 7.95 -18.78
C SER A 72 5.68 9.06 -17.89
N PHE A 73 5.77 8.92 -16.57
CA PHE A 73 5.31 9.92 -15.58
C PHE A 73 6.45 10.71 -14.93
N GLU A 74 7.69 10.22 -14.95
CA GLU A 74 8.84 10.83 -14.27
C GLU A 74 9.01 12.33 -14.59
N HIS A 75 8.98 12.69 -15.87
CA HIS A 75 9.09 14.10 -16.29
C HIS A 75 7.90 14.95 -15.82
N LYS A 76 6.69 14.39 -15.77
CA LYS A 76 5.48 15.11 -15.32
C LYS A 76 5.52 15.37 -13.83
N PHE A 77 5.96 14.39 -13.04
CA PHE A 77 6.16 14.56 -11.60
C PHE A 77 7.25 15.58 -11.32
N THR A 78 8.41 15.45 -11.97
CA THR A 78 9.55 16.37 -11.78
C THR A 78 9.14 17.82 -12.05
N ALA A 79 8.52 18.09 -13.20
CA ALA A 79 8.08 19.43 -13.56
C ALA A 79 7.07 20.02 -12.55
N LEU A 80 6.15 19.19 -12.05
CA LEU A 80 5.12 19.65 -11.11
C LEU A 80 5.68 19.86 -9.70
N PHE A 81 6.66 19.06 -9.28
CA PHE A 81 7.38 19.28 -8.02
C PHE A 81 8.19 20.57 -8.06
N GLU A 82 8.93 20.82 -9.15
CA GLU A 82 9.65 22.08 -9.35
C GLU A 82 8.70 23.29 -9.32
N GLU A 83 7.53 23.18 -9.96
CA GLU A 83 6.49 24.21 -9.91
C GLU A 83 6.00 24.46 -8.47
N ILE A 84 5.69 23.41 -7.72
CA ILE A 84 5.20 23.51 -6.33
C ILE A 84 6.25 24.13 -5.42
N GLU A 85 7.50 23.69 -5.50
CA GLU A 85 8.58 24.22 -4.66
C GLU A 85 8.87 25.70 -4.99
N GLY A 86 8.88 26.07 -6.27
CA GLY A 86 8.98 27.46 -6.68
C GLY A 86 7.81 28.32 -6.17
N LEU A 87 6.59 27.78 -6.14
CA LEU A 87 5.42 28.46 -5.57
C LEU A 87 5.50 28.59 -4.04
N ARG A 88 6.00 27.58 -3.33
CA ARG A 88 6.21 27.62 -1.87
C ARG A 88 7.20 28.72 -1.47
N GLN A 89 8.36 28.75 -2.13
CA GLN A 89 9.35 29.83 -1.93
C GLN A 89 8.75 31.21 -2.20
N ARG A 90 7.87 31.32 -3.21
CA ARG A 90 7.17 32.57 -3.49
C ARG A 90 6.16 32.94 -2.42
N VAL A 91 5.43 31.99 -1.83
CA VAL A 91 4.49 32.25 -0.72
C VAL A 91 5.24 32.89 0.46
N ASP A 92 6.46 32.44 0.75
CA ASP A 92 7.29 33.02 1.82
C ASP A 92 7.67 34.48 1.54
N SER A 93 7.90 34.83 0.26
CA SER A 93 8.28 36.19 -0.16
C SER A 93 7.10 37.12 -0.48
N ASP A 94 5.98 36.56 -0.94
CA ASP A 94 4.76 37.22 -1.39
C ASP A 94 3.55 36.34 -1.06
N PRO A 95 2.96 36.49 0.13
CA PRO A 95 1.79 35.73 0.55
C PRO A 95 0.49 36.27 -0.09
N SER A 96 0.57 36.82 -1.31
CA SER A 96 -0.61 37.27 -2.03
C SER A 96 -1.56 36.10 -2.31
N GLY A 97 -2.87 36.39 -2.26
CA GLY A 97 -3.90 35.38 -2.52
C GLY A 97 -3.73 34.69 -3.89
N LYS A 98 -3.11 35.36 -4.86
CA LYS A 98 -2.83 34.80 -6.19
C LYS A 98 -1.77 33.68 -6.13
N VAL A 99 -0.68 33.87 -5.39
CA VAL A 99 0.38 32.85 -5.27
C VAL A 99 -0.13 31.64 -4.49
N ILE A 100 -0.88 31.85 -3.40
CA ILE A 100 -1.51 30.79 -2.63
C ILE A 100 -2.50 29.98 -3.49
N GLU A 101 -3.31 30.65 -4.32
CA GLU A 101 -4.24 29.98 -5.23
C GLU A 101 -3.51 29.19 -6.33
N GLN A 102 -2.38 29.71 -6.84
CA GLN A 102 -1.51 28.98 -7.78
C GLN A 102 -0.94 27.71 -7.13
N LEU A 103 -0.44 27.81 -5.91
CA LEU A 103 0.08 26.67 -5.14
C LEU A 103 -1.01 25.60 -4.96
N GLY A 104 -2.20 25.99 -4.49
CA GLY A 104 -3.31 25.06 -4.32
C GLY A 104 -3.73 24.35 -5.62
N ARG A 105 -3.69 25.03 -6.77
CA ARG A 105 -3.93 24.41 -8.09
C ARG A 105 -2.84 23.43 -8.51
N ALA A 106 -1.57 23.74 -8.22
CA ALA A 106 -0.45 22.84 -8.51
C ALA A 106 -0.51 21.59 -7.64
N GLU A 107 -0.77 21.73 -6.34
CA GLU A 107 -0.95 20.62 -5.41
C GLU A 107 -2.15 19.73 -5.80
N TYR A 108 -3.26 20.32 -6.23
CA TYR A 108 -4.40 19.57 -6.76
C TYR A 108 -4.03 18.75 -8.02
N ARG A 109 -3.32 19.36 -8.98
CA ARG A 109 -2.81 18.64 -10.16
C ARG A 109 -1.89 17.49 -9.78
N LEU A 110 -1.08 17.65 -8.73
CA LEU A 110 -0.18 16.59 -8.26
C LEU A 110 -0.97 15.40 -7.71
N GLN A 111 -2.02 15.66 -6.93
CA GLN A 111 -2.89 14.60 -6.42
C GLN A 111 -3.62 13.87 -7.57
N ALA A 112 -4.13 14.60 -8.56
CA ALA A 112 -4.75 14.00 -9.74
C ALA A 112 -3.75 13.15 -10.55
N LEU A 113 -2.52 13.63 -10.74
CA LEU A 113 -1.47 12.90 -11.45
C LEU A 113 -1.07 11.62 -10.69
N LYS A 114 -0.97 11.68 -9.36
CA LYS A 114 -0.72 10.51 -8.50
C LYS A 114 -1.83 9.47 -8.61
N ALA A 115 -3.09 9.90 -8.60
CA ALA A 115 -4.23 9.00 -8.75
C ALA A 115 -4.20 8.29 -10.12
N TYR A 116 -4.01 9.05 -11.20
CA TYR A 116 -3.92 8.48 -12.54
C TYR A 116 -2.71 7.56 -12.71
N TYR A 117 -1.55 7.93 -12.14
CA TYR A 117 -0.38 7.07 -12.12
C TYR A 117 -0.66 5.74 -11.41
N SER A 118 -1.27 5.79 -10.23
CA SER A 118 -1.65 4.60 -9.46
C SER A 118 -2.58 3.69 -10.26
N GLU A 119 -3.61 4.26 -10.90
CA GLU A 119 -4.54 3.52 -11.78
C GLU A 119 -3.80 2.79 -12.90
N GLN A 120 -2.86 3.45 -13.58
CA GLN A 120 -2.05 2.81 -14.64
C GLN A 120 -1.18 1.66 -14.10
N LEU A 121 -0.63 1.81 -12.89
CA LEU A 121 0.14 0.73 -12.25
C LEU A 121 -0.75 -0.46 -11.89
N MET A 122 -1.96 -0.21 -11.38
CA MET A 122 -2.95 -1.25 -11.08
C MET A 122 -3.38 -2.01 -12.33
N ASP A 123 -3.68 -1.29 -13.41
CA ASP A 123 -3.99 -1.89 -14.71
C ASP A 123 -2.83 -2.75 -15.21
N ALA A 124 -1.58 -2.32 -15.00
CA ALA A 124 -0.41 -3.10 -15.39
C ALA A 124 -0.25 -4.39 -14.59
N LEU A 125 -0.52 -4.35 -13.27
CA LEU A 125 -0.49 -5.54 -12.42
C LEU A 125 -1.56 -6.55 -12.83
N ALA A 126 -2.76 -6.07 -13.20
CA ALA A 126 -3.91 -6.90 -13.56
C ALA A 126 -3.90 -7.45 -15.00
N ALA A 127 -3.23 -6.77 -15.95
CA ALA A 127 -3.45 -7.01 -17.38
C ALA A 127 -2.71 -8.20 -18.02
N GLU A 128 -1.76 -8.87 -17.37
CA GLU A 128 -0.93 -9.88 -18.07
C GLU A 128 -1.59 -11.26 -18.25
N ASP A 129 -2.63 -11.59 -17.48
CA ASP A 129 -3.41 -12.83 -17.65
C ASP A 129 -4.92 -12.56 -17.81
N GLY A 130 -5.26 -11.30 -18.12
CA GLY A 130 -6.62 -10.81 -18.34
C GLY A 130 -7.30 -10.31 -17.05
N PRO A 131 -7.87 -9.09 -17.05
CA PRO A 131 -8.70 -8.67 -15.94
C PRO A 131 -9.98 -9.50 -15.91
N VAL A 132 -10.28 -10.02 -14.73
CA VAL A 132 -11.60 -10.55 -14.39
C VAL A 132 -12.47 -9.39 -13.89
N LEU A 133 -12.55 -8.33 -14.71
CA LEU A 133 -13.57 -7.29 -14.54
C LEU A 133 -14.91 -7.78 -15.10
N GLY A 134 -15.31 -8.99 -14.70
CA GLY A 134 -16.52 -9.64 -15.19
C GLY A 134 -16.91 -10.95 -14.50
N HIS A 135 -16.24 -11.44 -13.44
CA HIS A 135 -16.74 -12.64 -12.77
C HIS A 135 -18.00 -12.30 -11.96
N PRO A 136 -19.15 -12.92 -12.26
CA PRO A 136 -20.41 -12.66 -11.57
C PRO A 136 -20.42 -13.15 -10.11
N PHE A 137 -19.35 -13.79 -9.61
CA PHE A 137 -19.24 -14.17 -8.20
C PHE A 137 -18.86 -13.00 -7.28
N PHE A 138 -18.22 -11.95 -7.79
CA PHE A 138 -18.01 -10.72 -7.03
C PHE A 138 -19.24 -9.82 -7.12
N ASP A 139 -20.39 -10.39 -6.78
CA ASP A 139 -21.49 -9.56 -6.37
C ASP A 139 -21.11 -8.95 -5.01
N LYS A 140 -21.07 -7.62 -4.90
CA LYS A 140 -20.95 -6.93 -3.60
C LYS A 140 -22.00 -7.44 -2.58
N ARG A 141 -23.05 -8.17 -3.04
CA ARG A 141 -24.07 -8.86 -2.25
C ARG A 141 -23.65 -10.24 -1.68
N ASN A 142 -22.61 -10.90 -2.21
CA ASN A 142 -22.07 -12.18 -1.72
C ASN A 142 -20.82 -12.03 -0.81
N LEU A 143 -20.51 -10.80 -0.39
CA LEU A 143 -19.95 -10.52 0.95
C LEU A 143 -20.96 -11.00 2.00
N GLY A 144 -21.36 -12.28 1.96
CA GLY A 144 -22.51 -12.83 2.66
C GLY A 144 -22.37 -12.52 4.13
N GLU A 145 -23.19 -11.61 4.64
CA GLU A 145 -23.13 -11.18 6.03
C GLU A 145 -21.69 -10.97 6.54
N THR A 146 -20.78 -10.49 5.68
CA THR A 146 -19.55 -9.87 6.18
C THR A 146 -20.06 -8.60 6.83
N GLU A 147 -20.42 -8.71 8.10
CA GLU A 147 -20.77 -7.61 8.96
C GLU A 147 -19.51 -6.76 9.09
N ILE A 148 -19.19 -5.99 8.04
CA ILE A 148 -18.34 -4.82 8.21
C ILE A 148 -19.07 -4.03 9.28
N PRO A 149 -18.47 -3.85 10.47
CA PRO A 149 -19.14 -3.15 11.55
C PRO A 149 -19.62 -1.79 11.04
N PRO A 150 -20.67 -1.20 11.63
CA PRO A 150 -21.18 0.10 11.22
C PRO A 150 -20.16 1.20 11.52
N PHE A 151 -19.14 1.30 10.68
CA PHE A 151 -18.13 2.33 10.71
C PHE A 151 -18.64 3.58 10.00
N PRO A 152 -18.19 4.78 10.42
CA PRO A 152 -18.24 5.99 9.60
C PRO A 152 -17.87 5.73 8.12
N GLU A 153 -18.51 6.47 7.20
CA GLU A 153 -18.41 6.19 5.76
C GLU A 153 -16.98 6.28 5.22
N ASP A 154 -16.22 7.29 5.64
CA ASP A 154 -14.81 7.47 5.26
C ASP A 154 -13.93 6.32 5.73
N GLN A 155 -14.29 5.71 6.86
CA GLN A 155 -13.60 4.60 7.48
C GLN A 155 -13.86 3.28 6.75
N ARG A 156 -15.14 2.98 6.46
CA ARG A 156 -15.52 1.85 5.61
C ARG A 156 -14.80 1.89 4.26
N ASN A 157 -14.67 3.09 3.69
CA ASN A 157 -14.00 3.29 2.41
C ASN A 157 -12.50 2.98 2.45
N ARG A 158 -11.81 3.10 3.60
CA ARG A 158 -10.39 2.71 3.72
C ARG A 158 -10.23 1.20 3.69
N THR A 159 -10.99 0.48 4.51
CA THR A 159 -10.95 -0.98 4.54
C THR A 159 -11.33 -1.58 3.19
N LEU A 160 -12.39 -1.06 2.55
CA LEU A 160 -12.80 -1.50 1.22
C LEU A 160 -11.72 -1.30 0.17
N LYS A 161 -10.94 -0.22 0.22
CA LYS A 161 -9.85 0.01 -0.74
C LYS A 161 -8.74 -1.04 -0.66
N GLY A 162 -8.34 -1.44 0.55
CA GLY A 162 -7.33 -2.49 0.72
C GLY A 162 -7.85 -3.83 0.23
N PHE A 163 -9.13 -4.12 0.49
CA PHE A 163 -9.80 -5.32 0.03
C PHE A 163 -9.98 -5.38 -1.49
N GLU A 164 -10.54 -4.32 -2.10
CA GLU A 164 -10.72 -4.19 -3.55
C GLU A 164 -9.38 -4.34 -4.27
N PHE A 165 -8.32 -3.71 -3.78
CA PHE A 165 -6.96 -3.88 -4.31
C PHE A 165 -6.51 -5.35 -4.35
N VAL A 166 -6.65 -6.10 -3.25
CA VAL A 166 -6.21 -7.50 -3.23
C VAL A 166 -7.06 -8.34 -4.18
N CYS A 167 -8.38 -8.14 -4.21
CA CYS A 167 -9.28 -8.86 -5.10
C CYS A 167 -8.97 -8.59 -6.59
N ASP A 168 -8.57 -7.37 -6.94
CA ASP A 168 -8.20 -7.01 -8.32
C ASP A 168 -6.87 -7.64 -8.76
N LEU A 169 -6.00 -8.02 -7.82
CA LEU A 169 -4.70 -8.65 -8.09
C LEU A 169 -4.74 -10.18 -8.16
N VAL A 170 -5.66 -10.81 -7.44
CA VAL A 170 -5.68 -12.26 -7.27
C VAL A 170 -6.40 -12.92 -8.46
N SER A 171 -5.81 -13.98 -9.01
CA SER A 171 -6.44 -14.74 -10.10
C SER A 171 -7.80 -15.33 -9.67
N PRO A 172 -8.76 -15.54 -10.60
CA PRO A 172 -10.06 -16.14 -10.28
C PRO A 172 -9.94 -17.47 -9.54
N LYS A 173 -8.98 -18.30 -9.96
CA LYS A 173 -8.70 -19.59 -9.35
C LYS A 173 -8.32 -19.46 -7.88
N ALA A 174 -7.54 -18.44 -7.52
CA ALA A 174 -7.20 -18.17 -6.12
C ALA A 174 -8.38 -17.54 -5.36
N LEU A 175 -9.25 -16.77 -6.04
CA LEU A 175 -10.49 -16.24 -5.46
C LEU A 175 -11.54 -17.32 -5.17
N GLU A 176 -11.53 -18.47 -5.85
CA GLU A 176 -12.45 -19.60 -5.57
C GLU A 176 -12.35 -20.09 -4.12
N TYR A 177 -11.18 -19.94 -3.49
CA TYR A 177 -10.94 -20.32 -2.10
C TYR A 177 -11.09 -19.14 -1.13
N PHE A 178 -11.28 -17.93 -1.64
CA PHE A 178 -11.18 -16.70 -0.87
C PHE A 178 -12.48 -16.39 -0.11
N SER A 179 -12.55 -16.90 1.12
CA SER A 179 -13.54 -16.48 2.11
C SER A 179 -12.82 -15.82 3.27
N VAL A 180 -13.10 -14.54 3.50
CA VAL A 180 -12.49 -13.77 4.59
C VAL A 180 -13.55 -12.99 5.34
N SER A 181 -13.51 -13.09 6.67
CA SER A 181 -14.30 -12.23 7.55
C SER A 181 -13.48 -11.02 7.98
N ILE A 182 -14.09 -9.83 7.95
CA ILE A 182 -13.50 -8.62 8.52
C ILE A 182 -14.11 -8.40 9.90
N ARG A 183 -13.27 -8.39 10.94
CA ARG A 183 -13.71 -8.22 12.33
C ARG A 183 -13.05 -6.99 12.95
N PRO A 184 -13.75 -6.26 13.83
CA PRO A 184 -13.13 -5.19 14.58
C PRO A 184 -12.16 -5.77 15.62
N ARG A 185 -11.04 -5.10 15.84
CA ARG A 185 -10.15 -5.32 17.00
C ARG A 185 -10.26 -4.16 18.00
N THR A 186 -9.68 -4.34 19.18
CA THR A 186 -9.47 -3.21 20.11
C THR A 186 -8.35 -2.30 19.58
N PRO A 187 -8.39 -0.97 19.81
CA PRO A 187 -7.32 -0.07 19.38
C PRO A 187 -5.93 -0.43 19.93
N GLU A 188 -5.86 -1.12 21.07
CA GLU A 188 -4.63 -1.54 21.73
C GLU A 188 -3.99 -2.79 21.09
N GLU A 189 -4.77 -3.61 20.39
CA GLU A 189 -4.27 -4.79 19.67
C GLU A 189 -3.63 -4.38 18.35
N SER A 190 -2.57 -5.06 17.92
CA SER A 190 -2.10 -4.88 16.53
C SER A 190 -3.09 -5.53 15.54
N PRO A 191 -3.17 -5.02 14.30
CA PRO A 191 -3.79 -5.73 13.20
C PRO A 191 -3.25 -7.16 13.12
N HIS A 192 -4.12 -8.12 12.84
CA HIS A 192 -3.73 -9.52 12.71
C HIS A 192 -4.76 -10.34 11.93
N GLN A 193 -4.31 -11.48 11.42
CA GLN A 193 -5.15 -12.53 10.86
C GLN A 193 -5.30 -13.69 11.86
N ARG A 194 -6.50 -14.28 11.91
CA ARG A 194 -6.77 -15.52 12.65
C ARG A 194 -7.99 -16.24 12.09
N GLU A 195 -7.86 -17.56 11.90
CA GLU A 195 -8.99 -18.45 11.55
C GLU A 195 -9.77 -17.97 10.30
N GLY A 196 -9.05 -17.49 9.27
CA GLY A 196 -9.67 -16.98 8.03
C GLY A 196 -10.37 -15.62 8.19
N ALA A 197 -10.17 -14.93 9.32
CA ALA A 197 -10.61 -13.56 9.53
C ALA A 197 -9.43 -12.61 9.66
N ILE A 198 -9.62 -11.36 9.22
CA ILE A 198 -8.71 -10.26 9.53
C ILE A 198 -9.34 -9.38 10.60
N TYR A 199 -8.50 -8.92 11.53
CA TYR A 199 -8.89 -8.12 12.67
C TYR A 199 -8.25 -6.74 12.52
N VAL A 200 -9.06 -5.75 12.14
CA VAL A 200 -8.62 -4.40 11.79
C VAL A 200 -9.55 -3.36 12.40
N THR A 201 -9.06 -2.12 12.55
CA THR A 201 -9.89 -0.97 12.93
C THR A 201 -10.05 -0.02 11.76
N PRO A 202 -11.06 0.87 11.83
CA PRO A 202 -11.21 2.00 10.92
C PRO A 202 -9.98 2.87 10.67
N GLU A 203 -9.10 2.97 11.66
CA GLU A 203 -7.90 3.81 11.62
C GLU A 203 -6.75 3.13 10.88
N ASP A 204 -6.84 1.82 10.64
CA ASP A 204 -5.84 1.08 9.88
C ASP A 204 -5.79 1.57 8.44
N PHE A 205 -4.57 1.60 7.90
CA PHE A 205 -4.36 2.02 6.53
C PHE A 205 -4.84 0.92 5.57
N PRO A 206 -5.28 1.28 4.35
CA PRO A 206 -5.59 0.30 3.33
C PRO A 206 -4.45 -0.70 3.05
N SER A 207 -3.18 -0.26 3.15
CA SER A 207 -2.00 -1.13 3.02
C SER A 207 -1.93 -2.17 4.13
N THR A 208 -2.25 -1.79 5.38
CA THR A 208 -2.40 -2.71 6.51
C THR A 208 -3.50 -3.74 6.27
N VAL A 209 -4.63 -3.34 5.69
CA VAL A 209 -5.68 -4.31 5.32
C VAL A 209 -5.18 -5.27 4.26
N ALA A 210 -4.46 -4.78 3.24
CA ALA A 210 -3.86 -5.63 2.21
C ALA A 210 -2.82 -6.61 2.80
N HIS A 211 -2.03 -6.16 3.79
CA HIS A 211 -1.10 -7.01 4.55
C HIS A 211 -1.83 -8.18 5.21
N GLU A 212 -2.88 -7.90 6.00
CA GLU A 212 -3.62 -8.95 6.71
C GLU A 212 -4.32 -9.93 5.76
N LEU A 213 -4.83 -9.43 4.64
CA LEU A 213 -5.38 -10.28 3.57
C LEU A 213 -4.29 -11.16 2.94
N GLY A 214 -3.04 -10.71 2.89
CA GLY A 214 -1.92 -11.53 2.44
C GLY A 214 -1.65 -12.74 3.34
N HIS A 215 -1.86 -12.63 4.66
CA HIS A 215 -1.84 -13.80 5.54
C HIS A 215 -2.99 -14.77 5.24
N VAL A 216 -4.18 -14.27 4.94
CA VAL A 216 -5.31 -15.12 4.53
C VAL A 216 -4.99 -15.86 3.22
N LEU A 217 -4.46 -15.16 2.22
CA LEU A 217 -4.06 -15.76 0.94
C LEU A 217 -2.95 -16.80 1.09
N HIS A 218 -2.00 -16.58 2.00
CA HIS A 218 -0.95 -17.54 2.30
C HIS A 218 -1.54 -18.90 2.72
N ASP A 219 -2.56 -18.88 3.58
CA ASP A 219 -3.20 -20.10 4.06
C ASP A 219 -4.14 -20.73 3.01
N LEU A 220 -4.64 -19.97 2.04
CA LEU A 220 -5.66 -20.41 1.07
C LEU A 220 -5.13 -20.84 -0.30
N ILE A 221 -4.05 -20.23 -0.79
CA ILE A 221 -3.51 -20.55 -2.12
C ILE A 221 -2.81 -21.92 -2.07
N PRO A 222 -3.27 -22.92 -2.85
CA PRO A 222 -2.61 -24.22 -2.89
C PRO A 222 -1.14 -24.10 -3.32
N GLY A 223 -0.22 -24.73 -2.58
CA GLY A 223 1.22 -24.71 -2.86
C GLY A 223 1.95 -23.43 -2.42
N ALA A 224 1.25 -22.44 -1.86
CA ALA A 224 1.89 -21.18 -1.47
C ALA A 224 2.89 -21.36 -0.32
N ASN A 225 2.52 -22.13 0.72
CA ASN A 225 3.40 -22.41 1.85
C ASN A 225 4.74 -23.03 1.38
N GLU A 226 4.67 -24.03 0.51
CA GLU A 226 5.84 -24.74 -0.01
C GLU A 226 6.75 -23.80 -0.82
N ARG A 227 6.20 -23.03 -1.76
CA ARG A 227 6.99 -22.07 -2.55
C ARG A 227 7.57 -20.95 -1.70
N ILE A 228 6.82 -20.44 -0.73
CA ILE A 228 7.30 -19.40 0.18
C ILE A 228 8.45 -19.93 1.03
N LEU A 229 8.33 -21.13 1.58
CA LEU A 229 9.40 -21.74 2.38
C LEU A 229 10.63 -22.06 1.54
N GLU A 230 10.47 -22.61 0.33
CA GLU A 230 11.58 -22.84 -0.60
C GLU A 230 12.31 -21.52 -0.92
N TRP A 231 11.55 -20.48 -1.27
CA TRP A 231 12.09 -19.15 -1.53
C TRP A 231 12.81 -18.58 -0.31
N TYR A 232 12.19 -18.67 0.87
CA TYR A 232 12.73 -18.14 2.12
C TYR A 232 14.04 -18.85 2.49
N HIS A 233 14.08 -20.18 2.43
CA HIS A 233 15.29 -20.95 2.71
C HIS A 233 16.41 -20.64 1.72
N ARG A 234 16.10 -20.54 0.43
CA ARG A 234 17.08 -20.14 -0.59
C ARG A 234 17.67 -18.76 -0.31
N ARG A 235 16.82 -17.78 0.04
CA ARG A 235 17.23 -16.39 0.33
C ARG A 235 18.05 -16.27 1.61
N THR A 236 17.78 -17.10 2.61
CA THR A 236 18.37 -16.99 3.94
C THR A 236 19.44 -18.05 4.23
N ALA A 237 19.83 -18.85 3.23
CA ALA A 237 20.75 -19.98 3.41
C ALA A 237 22.09 -19.61 4.05
N ASP A 238 22.61 -18.42 3.73
CA ASP A 238 23.89 -17.91 4.22
C ASP A 238 23.75 -16.93 5.40
N SER A 239 22.53 -16.76 5.91
CA SER A 239 22.19 -15.83 6.98
C SER A 239 21.94 -16.54 8.30
N SER A 240 22.30 -15.90 9.40
CA SER A 240 21.96 -16.37 10.75
C SER A 240 20.91 -15.46 11.38
N PRO A 241 19.95 -16.00 12.15
CA PRO A 241 18.96 -15.19 12.85
C PRO A 241 19.60 -14.09 13.71
N THR A 242 19.09 -12.87 13.59
CA THR A 242 19.51 -11.72 14.41
C THR A 242 18.31 -11.06 15.07
N TRP A 243 18.54 -10.41 16.21
CA TRP A 243 17.53 -9.58 16.85
C TRP A 243 17.48 -8.21 16.19
N ILE A 244 16.31 -7.86 15.67
CA ILE A 244 16.03 -6.56 15.09
C ILE A 244 15.22 -5.76 16.08
N THR A 245 15.75 -4.61 16.47
CA THR A 245 15.07 -3.64 17.34
C THR A 245 14.83 -2.37 16.56
N THR A 246 13.62 -1.83 16.61
CA THR A 246 13.30 -0.50 16.08
C THR A 246 12.76 0.38 17.20
N GLU A 247 12.70 1.69 16.98
CA GLU A 247 12.13 2.61 17.98
C GLU A 247 10.64 2.32 18.26
N SER A 248 9.94 1.71 17.30
CA SER A 248 8.48 1.53 17.33
C SER A 248 8.01 0.13 17.68
N TRP A 249 8.91 -0.87 17.74
CA TRP A 249 8.53 -2.26 17.96
C TRP A 249 9.43 -2.95 18.99
N PRO A 250 8.84 -3.77 19.89
CA PRO A 250 9.64 -4.70 20.69
C PRO A 250 10.47 -5.55 19.74
N GLY A 251 11.72 -5.82 20.12
CA GLY A 251 12.64 -6.55 19.26
C GLY A 251 12.05 -7.87 18.78
N TYR A 252 12.39 -8.28 17.56
CA TYR A 252 11.99 -9.57 16.99
C TYR A 252 13.20 -10.27 16.36
N GLN A 253 13.15 -11.59 16.27
CA GLN A 253 14.15 -12.34 15.52
C GLN A 253 13.78 -12.37 14.05
N ALA A 254 14.78 -12.15 13.19
CA ALA A 254 14.65 -12.27 11.76
C ALA A 254 15.96 -12.75 11.15
N ASN A 255 15.88 -13.45 10.02
CA ASN A 255 17.05 -13.69 9.19
C ASN A 255 17.36 -12.40 8.41
N PRO A 256 18.51 -11.74 8.67
CA PRO A 256 18.90 -10.57 7.91
C PRO A 256 19.31 -11.04 6.52
N ASP A 257 18.64 -10.51 5.52
CA ASP A 257 18.96 -10.68 4.10
C ASP A 257 18.80 -9.31 3.43
N HIS A 258 19.10 -9.21 2.14
CA HIS A 258 18.83 -8.06 1.28
C HIS A 258 17.34 -7.89 0.96
N PHE A 259 16.44 -8.30 1.87
CA PHE A 259 15.02 -8.02 1.76
C PHE A 259 14.77 -6.52 1.64
N PHE A 260 13.72 -6.13 0.91
CA PHE A 260 13.32 -4.73 0.87
C PHE A 260 12.94 -4.19 2.26
N HIS A 261 12.50 -5.06 3.17
CA HIS A 261 12.19 -4.76 4.55
C HIS A 261 12.58 -5.94 5.48
N PRO A 262 13.25 -5.70 6.63
CA PRO A 262 13.74 -6.78 7.50
C PRO A 262 12.64 -7.70 8.05
N TYR A 263 11.43 -7.16 8.21
CA TYR A 263 10.29 -7.92 8.72
C TYR A 263 9.86 -9.08 7.81
N VAL A 264 10.20 -9.04 6.51
CA VAL A 264 10.02 -10.19 5.59
C VAL A 264 10.74 -11.43 6.13
N GLY A 265 11.89 -11.23 6.77
CA GLY A 265 12.72 -12.28 7.38
C GLY A 265 12.25 -12.74 8.74
N ARG A 266 11.11 -12.26 9.28
CA ARG A 266 10.70 -12.51 10.66
C ARG A 266 10.51 -14.00 10.95
N ILE A 267 11.03 -14.42 12.11
CA ILE A 267 10.93 -15.77 12.64
C ILE A 267 9.92 -15.77 13.77
N TYR A 268 8.87 -16.58 13.62
CA TYR A 268 7.90 -16.80 14.69
C TYR A 268 8.21 -18.10 15.41
N THR A 269 8.24 -18.06 16.74
CA THR A 269 8.44 -19.26 17.58
C THR A 269 7.19 -19.52 18.41
N ARG A 270 6.68 -20.75 18.41
CA ARG A 270 5.60 -21.18 19.32
C ARG A 270 6.06 -22.38 20.14
N ARG A 271 5.84 -22.34 21.45
CA ARG A 271 6.04 -23.51 22.31
C ARG A 271 4.78 -24.38 22.31
N VAL A 272 4.90 -25.63 21.87
CA VAL A 272 3.83 -26.64 21.90
C VAL A 272 4.36 -27.83 22.68
N ASN A 273 3.70 -28.17 23.80
CA ASN A 273 4.11 -29.27 24.68
C ASN A 273 5.60 -29.20 25.13
N GLY A 274 6.10 -27.99 25.38
CA GLY A 274 7.50 -27.78 25.78
C GLY A 274 8.50 -27.69 24.64
N VAL A 275 8.12 -28.06 23.41
CA VAL A 275 8.96 -28.00 22.21
C VAL A 275 8.77 -26.65 21.51
N ILE A 276 9.87 -26.02 21.10
CA ILE A 276 9.83 -24.78 20.31
C ILE A 276 9.70 -25.16 18.83
N HIS A 277 8.67 -24.63 18.18
CA HIS A 277 8.44 -24.74 16.75
C HIS A 277 8.65 -23.38 16.09
N GLU A 278 9.36 -23.37 14.96
CA GLU A 278 9.58 -22.18 14.14
C GLU A 278 8.58 -22.15 12.98
N PHE A 279 8.03 -20.97 12.71
CA PHE A 279 7.17 -20.69 11.57
C PHE A 279 7.86 -19.62 10.75
N LEU A 280 8.50 -20.06 9.68
CA LEU A 280 9.27 -19.22 8.76
C LEU A 280 8.38 -18.74 7.61
N GLY A 281 8.76 -17.64 6.96
CA GLY A 281 8.10 -17.17 5.74
C GLY A 281 6.69 -16.60 5.91
N ARG A 282 6.14 -16.51 7.12
CA ARG A 282 4.77 -15.99 7.37
C ARG A 282 4.56 -14.57 6.84
N GLU A 283 5.62 -13.76 6.83
CA GLU A 283 5.60 -12.36 6.37
C GLU A 283 5.90 -12.18 4.88
N VAL A 284 6.28 -13.24 4.17
CA VAL A 284 6.74 -13.09 2.78
C VAL A 284 5.60 -12.62 1.89
N LEU A 285 4.44 -13.27 1.93
CA LEU A 285 3.33 -12.85 1.07
C LEU A 285 2.66 -11.56 1.55
N SER A 286 2.41 -11.40 2.86
CA SER A 286 1.75 -10.21 3.43
C SER A 286 2.53 -8.92 3.15
N MET A 287 3.84 -8.90 3.45
CA MET A 287 4.69 -7.74 3.18
C MET A 287 4.84 -7.47 1.68
N GLY A 288 4.85 -8.51 0.85
CA GLY A 288 4.90 -8.35 -0.60
C GLY A 288 3.66 -7.66 -1.16
N ILE A 289 2.47 -8.06 -0.70
CA ILE A 289 1.20 -7.44 -1.09
C ILE A 289 1.10 -6.01 -0.57
N GLU A 290 1.53 -5.76 0.66
CA GLU A 290 1.62 -4.40 1.22
C GLU A 290 2.52 -3.51 0.37
N ALA A 291 3.71 -4.00 -0.02
CA ALA A 291 4.64 -3.28 -0.86
C ALA A 291 4.10 -3.00 -2.28
N LEU A 292 3.32 -3.94 -2.84
CA LEU A 292 2.58 -3.71 -4.09
C LEU A 292 1.53 -2.61 -3.94
N TYR A 293 0.86 -2.51 -2.79
CA TYR A 293 -0.12 -1.46 -2.52
C TYR A 293 0.54 -0.08 -2.41
N GLU A 294 1.64 0.00 -1.67
CA GLU A 294 2.28 1.28 -1.36
C GLU A 294 3.06 1.86 -2.55
N ASN A 295 3.92 1.06 -3.17
CA ASN A 295 4.74 1.50 -4.30
C ASN A 295 5.29 0.29 -5.09
N PRO A 296 4.52 -0.26 -6.06
CA PRO A 296 4.89 -1.49 -6.74
C PRO A 296 6.16 -1.34 -7.59
N VAL A 297 6.44 -0.12 -8.08
CA VAL A 297 7.67 0.18 -8.85
C VAL A 297 8.90 0.16 -7.94
N ALA A 298 8.83 0.78 -6.76
CA ALA A 298 9.93 0.75 -5.80
C ALA A 298 10.19 -0.67 -5.31
N PHE A 299 9.13 -1.45 -5.04
CA PHE A 299 9.25 -2.85 -4.64
C PHE A 299 9.92 -3.71 -5.73
N ALA A 300 9.42 -3.63 -6.96
CA ALA A 300 9.96 -4.33 -8.13
C ALA A 300 11.46 -4.09 -8.36
N ARG A 301 11.94 -2.87 -8.07
CA ARG A 301 13.34 -2.50 -8.23
C ARG A 301 14.21 -2.86 -7.03
N LYS A 302 13.67 -2.72 -5.82
CA LYS A 302 14.42 -2.94 -4.57
C LYS A 302 14.61 -4.43 -4.26
N ASP A 303 13.58 -5.24 -4.48
CA ASP A 303 13.65 -6.69 -4.28
C ASP A 303 12.91 -7.44 -5.41
N PRO A 304 13.54 -7.53 -6.59
CA PRO A 304 12.94 -8.14 -7.76
C PRO A 304 12.55 -9.62 -7.55
N ASP A 305 13.34 -10.38 -6.81
CA ASP A 305 13.07 -11.82 -6.55
C ASP A 305 11.85 -12.00 -5.63
N HIS A 306 11.69 -11.15 -4.62
CA HIS A 306 10.48 -11.14 -3.79
C HIS A 306 9.25 -10.71 -4.60
N PHE A 307 9.39 -9.66 -5.41
CA PHE A 307 8.32 -9.21 -6.31
C PHE A 307 7.84 -10.33 -7.23
N ASP A 308 8.76 -11.05 -7.89
CA ASP A 308 8.43 -12.15 -8.81
C ASP A 308 7.70 -13.29 -8.09
N LEU A 309 8.14 -13.66 -6.88
CA LEU A 309 7.45 -14.66 -6.07
C LEU A 309 6.00 -14.23 -5.83
N VAL A 310 5.78 -13.02 -5.31
CA VAL A 310 4.45 -12.52 -4.94
C VAL A 310 3.52 -12.53 -6.15
N ILE A 311 3.95 -11.98 -7.29
CA ILE A 311 3.15 -11.97 -8.51
C ILE A 311 2.80 -13.39 -8.96
N SER A 312 3.77 -14.32 -8.93
CA SER A 312 3.52 -15.71 -9.33
C SER A 312 2.52 -16.42 -8.41
N LEU A 313 2.54 -16.14 -7.10
CA LEU A 313 1.57 -16.68 -6.15
C LEU A 313 0.17 -16.13 -6.41
N LEU A 314 0.03 -14.81 -6.57
CA LEU A 314 -1.27 -14.15 -6.83
C LEU A 314 -1.90 -14.60 -8.14
N ARG A 315 -1.09 -14.91 -9.15
CA ARG A 315 -1.52 -15.46 -10.45
C ARG A 315 -1.83 -16.95 -10.43
N GLY A 316 -1.63 -17.63 -9.30
CA GLY A 316 -1.89 -19.06 -9.18
C GLY A 316 -0.87 -19.94 -9.91
N GLU A 317 0.32 -19.42 -10.23
CA GLU A 317 1.43 -20.18 -10.82
C GLU A 317 2.14 -21.09 -9.79
N ALA A 318 1.61 -21.15 -8.56
CA ALA A 318 2.12 -21.99 -7.48
C ALA A 318 1.64 -23.45 -7.56
N SER A 319 0.63 -23.73 -8.39
CA SER A 319 0.02 -25.04 -8.57
C SER A 319 0.51 -25.76 -9.82
#